data_AF-W7SV66-F1
#
_entry.id   AF-W7SV66-F1
#
_cell.length_a   1.000
_cell.length_b   1.000
_cell.length_c   1.000
_cell.angle_alpha   90.00
_cell.angle_beta   90.00
_cell.angle_gamma   90.00
#
_symmetry.space_group_name_H-M   'P 1'
#
loop_
_entity.id
_entity.type
_entity.pdbx_description
1 polymer ?
#
loop_
_entity_poly.entity_id
_entity_poly.type
_entity_poly.pdbx_seq_one_letter_code
_entity_poly.pdbx_strand_id
1 'polypeptide(L)'
;MYVRHLQVVDFRSWAHADLAFDPGVSVFVGSNGQGKTNLVEAIGYVATLGSHRVATDAPLVRSGSPRAVIRTAVVNAGRELLVELEITPGKANRARINRGPVPRPREVLGILHTVLFAPEENGAGNAAIPASAASSWTTCWSRGRRGTRASAPTTSGCSSSAVPC
;
A
#
# COMPACT_ATOMS: atom_id res chain seq x y z
N MET A 1 2.27 -1.07 14.41
CA MET A 1 0.95 -0.87 13.79
C MET A 1 0.93 -1.63 12.47
N TYR A 2 -0.15 -2.32 12.13
CA TYR A 2 -0.30 -2.99 10.82
C TYR A 2 -1.77 -3.04 10.41
N VAL A 3 -2.03 -3.19 9.11
CA VAL A 3 -3.37 -3.49 8.58
C VAL A 3 -3.59 -4.99 8.72
N ARG A 4 -4.59 -5.40 9.50
CA ARG A 4 -4.98 -6.81 9.67
C ARG A 4 -5.89 -7.29 8.56
N HIS A 5 -6.70 -6.38 8.02
CA HIS A 5 -7.71 -6.69 7.03
C HIS A 5 -7.95 -5.52 6.09
N LEU A 6 -8.14 -5.79 4.80
CA LEU A 6 -8.60 -4.84 3.79
C LEU A 6 -9.75 -5.47 3.01
N GLN A 7 -10.88 -4.79 2.98
CA GLN A 7 -11.98 -5.09 2.07
C GLN A 7 -12.26 -3.86 1.20
N VAL A 8 -12.44 -4.07 -0.09
CA VAL A 8 -12.88 -3.03 -1.01
C VAL A 8 -14.10 -3.48 -1.80
N VAL A 9 -15.01 -2.55 -2.07
CA VAL A 9 -16.21 -2.77 -2.89
C VAL A 9 -16.32 -1.63 -3.88
N ASP A 10 -16.46 -1.95 -5.16
CA ASP A 10 -16.58 -0.99 -6.27
C ASP A 10 -15.49 0.10 -6.26
N PHE A 11 -14.27 -0.27 -5.87
CA PHE A 11 -13.12 0.63 -5.80
C PHE A 11 -12.20 0.41 -7.00
N ARG A 12 -11.96 1.46 -7.80
CA ARG A 12 -11.15 1.42 -9.02
C ARG A 12 -11.58 0.26 -9.94
N SER A 13 -10.69 -0.69 -10.19
CA SER A 13 -10.94 -1.86 -11.03
C SER A 13 -11.60 -3.02 -10.28
N TRP A 14 -11.72 -2.95 -8.95
CA TRP A 14 -12.21 -4.04 -8.11
C TRP A 14 -13.71 -3.90 -7.85
N ALA A 15 -14.49 -4.90 -8.28
CA ALA A 15 -15.89 -5.02 -7.85
C ALA A 15 -15.95 -5.40 -6.36
N HIS A 16 -15.11 -6.34 -5.94
CA HIS A 16 -14.93 -6.74 -4.56
C HIS A 16 -13.52 -7.33 -4.39
N ALA A 17 -12.87 -7.06 -3.26
CA ALA A 17 -11.72 -7.82 -2.79
C ALA A 17 -11.73 -7.86 -1.27
N ASP A 18 -11.23 -8.96 -0.71
CA ASP A 18 -11.26 -9.25 0.72
C ASP A 18 -9.96 -9.96 1.12
N LEU A 19 -9.14 -9.28 1.93
CA LEU A 19 -7.74 -9.62 2.14
C LEU A 19 -7.41 -9.54 3.63
N ALA A 20 -6.94 -10.65 4.18
CA ALA A 20 -6.34 -10.71 5.50
C ALA A 20 -4.82 -10.60 5.39
N PHE A 21 -4.20 -9.91 6.35
CA PHE A 21 -2.75 -9.79 6.44
C PHE A 21 -2.27 -10.13 7.84
N ASP A 22 -1.08 -10.70 7.92
CA ASP A 22 -0.37 -10.91 9.17
C ASP A 22 0.73 -9.85 9.34
N PRO A 23 1.24 -9.65 10.56
CA PRO A 23 2.37 -8.75 10.77
C PRO A 23 3.57 -9.14 9.90
N GLY A 24 4.13 -8.15 9.20
CA GLY A 24 5.31 -8.35 8.36
C GLY A 24 5.10 -7.87 6.92
N VAL A 25 5.83 -8.49 6.00
CA VAL A 25 5.82 -8.11 4.58
C VAL A 25 4.73 -8.89 3.86
N SER A 26 3.86 -8.16 3.15
CA SER A 26 2.87 -8.73 2.23
C SER A 26 3.23 -8.36 0.79
N VAL A 27 3.15 -9.31 -0.12
CA VAL A 27 3.49 -9.11 -1.54
C VAL A 27 2.30 -9.45 -2.41
N PHE A 28 1.85 -8.49 -3.22
CA PHE A 28 0.83 -8.73 -4.24
C PHE A 28 1.50 -9.17 -5.54
N VAL A 29 1.23 -10.39 -5.99
CA VAL A 29 1.79 -10.97 -7.22
C VAL A 29 0.69 -11.12 -8.27
N GLY A 30 1.02 -10.81 -9.52
CA GLY A 30 0.13 -10.96 -10.66
C GLY A 30 0.57 -10.10 -11.84
N SER A 31 -0.09 -10.25 -12.99
CA SER A 31 0.21 -9.47 -14.19
C SER A 31 0.01 -7.97 -13.97
N ASN A 32 0.72 -7.14 -14.75
CA ASN A 32 0.49 -5.70 -14.75
C ASN A 32 -0.93 -5.40 -15.25
N GLY A 33 -1.54 -4.34 -14.73
CA GLY A 33 -2.93 -3.97 -15.04
C GLY A 33 -4.00 -4.66 -14.18
N GLN A 34 -3.67 -5.68 -13.38
CA GLN A 34 -4.62 -6.38 -12.50
C GLN A 34 -5.05 -5.60 -11.24
N GLY A 35 -4.76 -4.30 -11.16
CA GLY A 35 -5.20 -3.47 -10.03
C GLY A 35 -4.46 -3.71 -8.70
N LYS A 36 -3.27 -4.32 -8.70
CA LYS A 36 -2.43 -4.48 -7.49
C LYS A 36 -2.17 -3.15 -6.80
N THR A 37 -1.81 -2.12 -7.57
CA THR A 37 -1.58 -0.77 -7.05
C THR A 37 -2.86 -0.12 -6.50
N ASN A 38 -4.05 -0.52 -6.98
CA ASN A 38 -5.31 -0.01 -6.47
C ASN A 38 -5.56 -0.47 -5.03
N LEU A 39 -5.12 -1.69 -4.67
CA LEU A 39 -5.21 -2.18 -3.29
C LEU A 39 -4.31 -1.38 -2.35
N VAL A 40 -3.08 -1.09 -2.79
CA VAL A 40 -2.14 -0.24 -2.04
C VAL A 40 -2.66 1.20 -1.95
N GLU A 41 -3.27 1.72 -3.02
CA GLU A 41 -3.92 3.03 -3.04
C GLU A 41 -5.08 3.09 -2.05
N ALA A 42 -5.90 2.04 -1.93
CA ALA A 42 -6.99 2.00 -0.95
C ALA A 42 -6.47 2.12 0.50
N ILE A 43 -5.37 1.45 0.83
CA ILE A 43 -4.71 1.56 2.13
C ILE A 43 -4.18 2.98 2.35
N GLY A 44 -3.50 3.55 1.35
CA GLY A 44 -3.00 4.93 1.41
C GLY A 44 -4.14 5.95 1.58
N TYR A 45 -5.25 5.75 0.88
CA TYR A 45 -6.43 6.61 0.96
C TYR A 45 -7.05 6.60 2.36
N VAL A 46 -7.10 5.45 3.04
CA VAL A 46 -7.57 5.39 4.43
C VAL A 46 -6.68 6.22 5.36
N ALA A 47 -5.36 6.20 5.15
CA ALA A 47 -4.40 6.91 5.98
C ALA A 47 -4.42 8.44 5.79
N THR A 48 -4.67 8.91 4.57
CA THR A 48 -4.51 10.33 4.20
C THR A 48 -5.80 11.03 3.79
N LEU A 49 -6.87 10.29 3.51
CA LEU A 49 -8.10 10.76 2.83
C LEU A 49 -7.83 11.47 1.50
N GLY A 50 -6.69 11.17 0.87
CA GLY A 50 -6.28 11.73 -0.41
C GLY A 50 -5.73 10.65 -1.32
N SER A 51 -6.02 10.77 -2.61
CA SER A 51 -5.32 9.98 -3.62
C SER A 51 -4.10 10.75 -4.11
N HIS A 52 -2.96 10.05 -4.18
CA HIS A 52 -1.74 10.55 -4.81
C HIS A 52 -1.85 10.62 -6.35
N ARG A 53 -2.88 9.99 -6.95
CA ARG A 53 -3.04 9.86 -8.41
C ARG A 53 -4.06 10.80 -8.99
N VAL A 54 -5.06 11.22 -8.21
CA VAL A 54 -6.19 11.99 -8.70
C VAL A 54 -6.59 13.09 -7.71
N ALA A 55 -6.91 14.26 -8.26
CA ALA A 55 -7.32 15.43 -7.49
C ALA A 55 -8.78 15.37 -7.00
N THR A 56 -9.60 14.46 -7.56
CA THR A 56 -11.00 14.27 -7.20
C THR A 56 -11.26 12.81 -6.85
N ASP A 57 -12.27 12.54 -6.03
CA ASP A 57 -12.60 11.18 -5.58
C ASP A 57 -13.38 10.35 -6.61
N ALA A 58 -13.99 11.00 -7.62
CA ALA A 58 -14.80 10.31 -8.63
C ALA A 58 -14.06 9.15 -9.34
N PRO A 59 -12.78 9.28 -9.74
CA PRO A 59 -12.02 8.20 -10.35
C PRO A 59 -11.73 7.01 -9.41
N LEU A 60 -11.89 7.17 -8.10
CA LEU A 60 -11.72 6.08 -7.12
C LEU A 60 -12.89 5.11 -7.16
N VAL A 61 -14.05 5.53 -7.66
CA VAL A 61 -15.23 4.70 -7.81
C VAL A 61 -15.17 3.93 -9.12
N ARG A 62 -15.49 2.64 -9.06
CA ARG A 62 -15.56 1.77 -10.23
C ARG A 62 -16.58 2.30 -11.24
N SER A 63 -16.23 2.25 -12.52
CA SER A 63 -17.12 2.72 -13.59
C SER A 63 -18.46 2.00 -13.56
N GLY A 64 -19.55 2.78 -13.63
CA GLY A 64 -20.92 2.27 -13.54
C GLY A 64 -21.43 2.06 -12.11
N SER A 65 -20.58 2.19 -11.09
CA SER A 65 -20.99 2.05 -9.68
C SER A 65 -21.29 3.41 -9.06
N PRO A 66 -22.33 3.52 -8.20
CA PRO A 66 -22.74 4.79 -7.61
C PRO A 66 -21.82 5.26 -6.47
N ARG A 67 -21.08 4.33 -5.84
CA ARG A 67 -20.19 4.58 -4.71
C ARG A 67 -19.13 3.48 -4.62
N ALA A 68 -18.04 3.77 -3.90
CA ALA A 68 -17.05 2.79 -3.47
C ALA A 68 -17.02 2.69 -1.94
N VAL A 69 -16.62 1.53 -1.43
CA VAL A 69 -16.42 1.32 0.01
C VAL A 69 -15.04 0.70 0.26
N ILE A 70 -14.30 1.27 1.19
CA ILE A 70 -13.06 0.70 1.72
C ILE A 70 -13.28 0.39 3.20
N ARG A 71 -12.96 -0.83 3.63
CA ARG A 71 -12.95 -1.21 5.04
C ARG A 71 -11.58 -1.73 5.41
N THR A 72 -11.04 -1.26 6.52
CA THR A 72 -9.75 -1.70 7.03
C THR A 72 -9.80 -1.96 8.52
N ALA A 73 -9.27 -3.11 8.94
CA ALA A 73 -8.96 -3.37 10.34
C ALA A 73 -7.50 -3.00 10.58
N VAL A 74 -7.26 -2.10 11.53
CA VAL A 74 -5.91 -1.60 11.85
C VAL A 74 -5.59 -1.96 13.28
N VAL A 75 -4.44 -2.60 13.48
CA VAL A 75 -3.96 -3.01 14.81
C VAL A 75 -2.82 -2.09 15.23
N ASN A 76 -2.99 -1.43 16.39
CA ASN A 76 -1.98 -0.57 17.00
C ASN A 76 -1.84 -0.90 18.50
N ALA A 77 -0.63 -1.23 18.95
CA ALA A 77 -0.32 -1.62 20.33
C ALA A 77 -1.32 -2.66 20.92
N GLY A 78 -1.70 -3.66 20.10
CA GLY A 78 -2.64 -4.73 20.50
C GLY A 78 -4.12 -4.35 20.46
N ARG A 79 -4.47 -3.10 20.15
CA ARG A 79 -5.86 -2.66 19.94
C ARG A 79 -6.21 -2.68 18.46
N GLU A 80 -7.39 -3.20 18.14
CA GLU A 80 -7.92 -3.20 16.78
C GLU A 80 -8.98 -2.10 16.63
N LEU A 81 -8.90 -1.37 15.51
CA LEU A 81 -9.85 -0.37 15.09
C LEU A 81 -10.35 -0.71 13.68
N LEU A 82 -11.67 -0.74 13.51
CA LEU A 82 -12.29 -0.88 12.21
C LEU A 82 -12.58 0.50 11.63
N VAL A 83 -12.04 0.77 10.45
CA VAL A 83 -12.31 1.98 9.68
C VAL A 83 -13.09 1.60 8.43
N GLU A 84 -14.17 2.32 8.17
CA GLU A 84 -14.94 2.20 6.93
C GLU A 84 -15.06 3.58 6.29
N LEU A 85 -14.71 3.68 5.01
CA LEU A 85 -14.87 4.86 4.17
C LEU A 85 -15.83 4.55 3.03
N GLU A 86 -16.84 5.38 2.88
CA GLU A 86 -17.79 5.37 1.76
C GLU A 86 -17.53 6.60 0.90
N ILE A 87 -17.14 6.37 -0.34
CA ILE A 87 -16.80 7.39 -1.34
C ILE A 87 -17.97 7.50 -2.31
N THR A 88 -18.62 8.66 -2.34
CA THR A 88 -19.73 8.92 -3.26
C THR A 88 -19.39 10.13 -4.13
N PRO A 89 -19.23 9.97 -5.45
CA PRO A 89 -18.84 11.08 -6.33
C PRO A 89 -19.80 12.25 -6.22
N GLY A 90 -19.27 13.47 -6.14
CA GLY A 90 -20.07 14.69 -6.02
C GLY A 90 -20.74 14.91 -4.66
N LYS A 91 -20.48 14.04 -3.66
CA LYS A 91 -20.95 14.22 -2.28
C LYS A 91 -19.76 14.16 -1.32
N ALA A 92 -19.98 14.65 -0.09
CA ALA A 92 -19.00 14.46 0.97
C ALA A 92 -18.86 12.97 1.31
N ASN A 93 -17.61 12.52 1.47
CA ASN A 93 -17.32 11.16 1.91
C ASN A 93 -17.88 10.91 3.30
N ARG A 94 -18.24 9.66 3.57
CA ARG A 94 -18.75 9.24 4.88
C ARG A 94 -17.75 8.28 5.49
N ALA A 95 -17.57 8.38 6.80
CA ALA A 95 -16.64 7.53 7.51
C ALA A 95 -17.31 6.91 8.74
N ARG A 96 -16.83 5.73 9.12
CA ARG A 96 -17.21 5.05 10.36
C ARG A 96 -15.99 4.48 11.04
N ILE A 97 -15.98 4.54 12.38
CA ILE A 97 -14.97 3.91 13.24
C ILE A 97 -15.70 2.93 14.15
N ASN A 98 -15.25 1.67 14.20
CA ASN A 98 -15.88 0.60 14.98
C ASN A 98 -17.40 0.51 14.74
N ARG A 99 -17.83 0.66 13.48
CA ARG A 99 -19.23 0.69 13.00
C ARG A 99 -20.04 1.93 13.42
N GLY A 100 -19.51 2.80 14.27
CA GLY A 100 -20.13 4.09 14.62
C GLY A 100 -19.85 5.15 13.55
N PRO A 101 -20.85 5.94 13.10
CA PRO A 101 -20.61 7.04 12.16
C PRO A 101 -19.77 8.13 12.82
N VAL A 102 -18.82 8.69 12.07
CA VAL A 102 -18.11 9.89 12.51
C VAL A 102 -18.70 11.14 11.85
N PRO A 103 -18.81 12.27 12.58
CA PRO A 103 -19.34 13.52 12.03
C PRO A 103 -18.49 14.07 10.88
N ARG A 104 -17.17 13.87 10.93
CA ARG A 104 -16.23 14.40 9.94
C ARG A 104 -15.26 13.32 9.50
N PRO A 105 -15.08 13.07 8.18
CA PRO A 105 -14.15 12.05 7.68
C PRO A 105 -12.73 12.18 8.20
N ARG A 106 -12.24 13.41 8.41
CA ARG A 106 -10.90 13.69 8.95
C ARG A 106 -10.61 13.08 10.33
N GLU A 107 -11.63 12.64 11.07
CA GLU A 107 -11.45 11.93 12.34
C GLU A 107 -10.81 10.54 12.15
N VAL A 108 -10.79 10.03 10.92
CA VAL A 108 -10.08 8.79 10.55
C VAL A 108 -8.56 9.01 10.47
N LEU A 109 -8.11 10.25 10.23
CA LEU A 109 -6.69 10.55 10.10
C LEU A 109 -5.96 10.24 11.42
N GLY A 110 -4.81 9.58 11.30
CA GLY A 110 -4.00 9.16 12.45
C GLY A 110 -4.33 7.76 12.99
N ILE A 111 -5.42 7.12 12.55
CA ILE A 111 -5.69 5.71 12.90
C ILE A 111 -4.69 4.79 12.18
N LEU A 112 -4.44 5.08 10.92
CA LEU A 112 -3.49 4.38 10.07
C LEU A 112 -2.41 5.37 9.61
N HIS A 113 -1.15 5.06 9.89
CA HIS A 113 0.00 5.81 9.40
C HIS A 113 0.72 5.03 8.30
N THR A 114 0.81 5.60 7.11
CA THR A 114 1.50 4.95 5.99
C THR A 114 2.45 5.90 5.31
N VAL A 115 3.55 5.35 4.82
CA VAL A 115 4.39 5.99 3.80
C VAL A 115 4.17 5.21 2.52
N LEU A 116 3.69 5.87 1.48
CA LEU A 116 3.53 5.28 0.16
C LEU A 116 4.71 5.68 -0.70
N PHE A 117 5.33 4.71 -1.38
CA PHE A 117 6.34 4.97 -2.40
C PHE A 117 5.72 4.72 -3.77
N ALA A 118 5.36 5.79 -4.47
CA ALA A 118 4.78 5.70 -5.80
C ALA A 118 5.78 6.19 -6.87
N PRO A 119 5.92 5.49 -8.02
CA PRO A 119 6.89 5.86 -9.05
C PRO A 119 6.63 7.25 -9.67
N GLU A 120 5.39 7.73 -9.61
CA GLU A 120 4.97 9.07 -10.02
C GLU A 120 5.47 10.22 -9.11
N GLU A 121 6.05 9.95 -7.93
CA GLU A 121 6.42 10.97 -6.93
C GLU A 121 7.80 11.65 -7.16
N ASN A 122 8.48 11.36 -8.28
CA ASN A 122 9.81 11.93 -8.58
C ASN A 122 9.81 13.43 -8.95
N GLY A 123 8.76 14.19 -8.59
CA GLY A 123 8.53 15.53 -9.07
C GLY A 123 7.87 16.50 -8.08
N ALA A 124 7.98 16.34 -6.75
CA ALA A 124 7.72 17.44 -5.81
C ALA A 124 8.16 17.09 -4.38
N GLY A 125 9.20 17.79 -3.89
CA GLY A 125 9.31 18.26 -2.50
C GLY A 125 9.34 17.24 -1.35
N ASN A 126 10.54 16.89 -0.90
CA ASN A 126 10.89 16.70 0.51
C ASN A 126 9.97 15.82 1.39
N ALA A 127 9.80 14.55 1.04
CA ALA A 127 9.48 13.52 2.05
C ALA A 127 10.78 13.08 2.73
N ALA A 128 11.19 13.78 3.79
CA ALA A 128 12.32 13.38 4.62
C ALA A 128 11.99 12.06 5.34
N ILE A 129 12.84 11.06 5.15
CA ILE A 129 12.77 9.76 5.82
C ILE A 129 13.04 9.97 7.33
N PRO A 130 12.12 9.61 8.24
CA PRO A 130 12.51 9.45 9.64
C PRO A 130 13.44 8.25 9.75
N ALA A 131 14.65 8.46 10.27
CA ALA A 131 15.72 7.47 10.35
C ALA A 131 15.33 6.15 11.05
N SER A 132 14.23 6.12 11.80
CA SER A 132 13.67 4.92 12.42
C SER A 132 13.05 3.91 11.45
N ALA A 133 12.70 4.31 10.22
CA ALA A 133 12.17 3.40 9.19
C ALA A 133 13.27 2.78 8.29
N ALA A 134 14.50 3.28 8.37
CA ALA A 134 15.58 2.93 7.46
C ALA A 134 16.33 1.62 7.81
N SER A 135 16.16 1.09 9.02
CA SER A 135 16.94 -0.07 9.49
C SER A 135 16.52 -1.41 8.90
N SER A 136 15.36 -1.50 8.23
CA SER A 136 14.82 -2.78 7.71
C SER A 136 14.81 -2.89 6.19
N TRP A 137 15.23 -1.87 5.45
CA TRP A 137 15.04 -1.78 4.00
C TRP A 137 16.35 -1.48 3.27
N THR A 138 17.35 -2.33 3.49
CA THR A 138 18.45 -2.47 2.53
C THR A 138 18.36 -3.87 1.96
N THR A 139 17.74 -4.03 0.79
CA THR A 139 18.16 -4.93 -0.31
C THR A 139 17.05 -5.05 -1.37
N CYS A 140 17.49 -5.13 -2.63
CA CYS A 140 16.72 -5.38 -3.86
C CYS A 140 16.01 -4.20 -4.52
N TRP A 141 16.81 -3.28 -5.06
CA TRP A 141 16.49 -2.63 -6.34
C TRP A 141 17.70 -2.70 -7.28
N SER A 142 17.98 -3.88 -7.84
CA SER A 142 18.94 -4.00 -8.93
C SER A 142 18.29 -3.54 -10.23
N ARG A 143 18.62 -2.30 -10.61
CA ARG A 143 18.36 -1.73 -11.94
C ARG A 143 18.84 -2.70 -13.03
N GLY A 144 17.90 -3.22 -13.81
CA GLY A 144 18.22 -3.75 -15.14
C GLY A 144 18.71 -2.61 -16.03
N ARG A 145 20.03 -2.53 -16.24
CA ARG A 145 20.61 -1.80 -17.38
C ARG A 145 21.13 -2.81 -18.40
N ARG A 146 20.78 -2.49 -19.64
CA ARG A 146 21.10 -3.12 -20.92
C ARG A 146 22.55 -3.57 -21.03
N GLY A 147 22.73 -4.68 -21.76
CA GLY A 147 24.04 -5.26 -22.02
C GLY A 147 24.92 -4.36 -22.89
N THR A 148 26.22 -4.47 -22.61
CA THR A 148 27.33 -4.40 -23.57
C THR A 148 28.48 -5.21 -22.96
N ARG A 149 29.18 -5.94 -23.83
CA ARG A 149 30.23 -6.93 -23.59
C ARG A 149 31.27 -6.54 -22.53
N ALA A 150 31.68 -7.52 -21.71
CA ALA A 150 33.08 -7.73 -21.33
C ALA A 150 33.28 -9.17 -20.83
N SER A 151 33.97 -9.96 -21.66
CA SER A 151 34.97 -11.00 -21.33
C SER A 151 34.95 -11.68 -19.95
N ALA A 152 34.83 -13.01 -20.00
CA ALA A 152 35.12 -13.96 -18.93
C ALA A 152 36.56 -13.86 -18.40
N PRO A 153 36.78 -14.33 -17.17
CA PRO A 153 37.86 -15.28 -16.95
C PRO A 153 37.37 -16.57 -16.27
N THR A 154 37.60 -17.65 -16.99
CA THR A 154 38.17 -18.94 -16.59
C THR A 154 37.95 -19.43 -15.15
N THR A 155 37.26 -20.58 -15.08
CA THR A 155 37.30 -21.63 -14.07
C THR A 155 38.68 -21.90 -13.45
N SER A 156 38.73 -22.03 -12.12
CA SER A 156 39.51 -23.08 -11.43
C SER A 156 39.31 -23.02 -9.91
N GLY A 157 39.07 -24.17 -9.29
CA GLY A 157 39.44 -24.38 -7.87
C GLY A 157 38.32 -24.81 -6.94
N CYS A 158 37.86 -26.05 -7.06
CA CYS A 158 37.37 -26.83 -5.91
C CYS A 158 38.48 -26.94 -4.86
N SER A 159 38.17 -26.75 -3.58
CA SER A 159 38.48 -27.76 -2.55
C SER A 159 37.84 -27.43 -1.20
N SER A 160 37.40 -28.51 -0.60
CA SER A 160 36.65 -28.76 0.62
C SER A 160 37.52 -28.79 1.88
N SER A 161 37.01 -28.26 3.00
CA SER A 161 37.19 -28.76 4.39
C SER A 161 36.44 -27.80 5.34
N ALA A 162 35.31 -28.19 5.95
CA ALA A 162 35.19 -28.94 7.22
C ALA A 162 35.21 -28.03 8.48
N VAL A 163 33.98 -27.70 8.95
CA VAL A 163 33.44 -27.65 10.34
C VAL A 163 34.18 -26.83 11.46
N PRO A 164 33.59 -26.59 12.66
CA PRO A 164 33.29 -25.24 13.14
C PRO A 164 33.96 -24.88 14.50
N CYS A 165 33.87 -23.62 14.90
CA CYS A 165 33.84 -23.12 16.29
C CYS A 165 33.21 -21.72 16.29
#